data_AF-A0A7Y0HN74-F1
#
_entry.id   AF-A0A7Y0HN74-F1
#
_cell.length_a   1.000
_cell.length_b   1.000
_cell.length_c   1.000
_cell.angle_alpha   90.00
_cell.angle_beta   90.00
_cell.angle_gamma   90.00
#
_symmetry.space_group_name_H-M   'P 1'
#
loop_
_entity.id
_entity.type
_entity.pdbx_description
1 polymer ?
#
loop_
_entity_poly.entity_id
_entity_poly.type
_entity_poly.pdbx_seq_one_letter_code
_entity_poly.pdbx_strand_id
1 'polypeptide(L)' 'MKVEKIEKFHKMNTHKQLKQQNSKKKNRGDKEHLSFYDIIELMKHDSYYRHRGAIRQK' A
#
# COMPACT_ATOMS: atom_id res chain seq x y z
N MET A 1 17.77 -10.60 38.00
CA MET A 1 17.45 -9.82 36.78
C MET A 1 15.94 -9.95 36.53
N LYS A 2 15.16 -8.88 36.76
CA LYS A 2 13.69 -8.95 36.69
C LYS A 2 13.25 -9.13 35.23
N VAL A 3 12.69 -10.31 34.90
CA VAL A 3 12.19 -10.70 33.58
C VAL A 3 11.26 -9.63 32.97
N GLU A 4 10.46 -8.97 33.80
CA GLU A 4 9.60 -7.84 33.42
C GLU A 4 10.34 -6.69 32.72
N LYS A 5 11.58 -6.38 33.13
CA LYS A 5 12.39 -5.33 32.50
C LYS A 5 12.82 -5.72 31.08
N ILE A 6 13.08 -7.02 30.86
CA ILE A 6 13.50 -7.58 29.57
C ILE A 6 12.31 -7.56 28.61
N GLU A 7 11.13 -8.00 29.05
CA GLU A 7 9.92 -7.95 28.23
C GLU A 7 9.51 -6.53 27.83
N LYS A 8 9.58 -5.57 28.77
CA LYS A 8 9.31 -4.15 28.47
C LYS A 8 10.32 -3.59 27.46
N PHE A 9 11.60 -3.96 27.57
CA PHE A 9 12.62 -3.58 26.61
C PHE A 9 12.32 -4.14 25.21
N HIS A 10 11.97 -5.43 25.10
CA HIS A 10 11.60 -6.05 23.83
C HIS A 10 10.35 -5.40 23.20
N LYS A 11 9.30 -5.12 23.99
CA LYS A 11 8.08 -4.43 23.54
C LYS A 11 8.35 -3.00 23.07
N MET A 12 9.21 -2.25 23.76
CA MET A 12 9.60 -0.90 23.32
C MET A 12 10.39 -0.92 22.01
N ASN A 13 11.29 -1.90 21.86
CA ASN A 13 12.14 -1.98 20.67
C ASN A 13 11.34 -2.36 19.43
N THR A 14 10.41 -3.32 19.54
CA THR A 14 9.49 -3.68 18.45
C THR A 14 8.57 -2.51 18.10
N HIS A 15 8.01 -1.80 19.08
CA HIS A 15 7.18 -0.62 18.81
C HIS A 15 7.97 0.50 18.08
N LYS A 16 9.22 0.75 18.46
CA LYS A 16 10.10 1.73 17.77
C LYS A 16 10.40 1.30 16.33
N GLN A 17 10.69 0.03 16.09
CA GLN A 17 10.97 -0.51 14.75
C GLN A 17 9.73 -0.42 13.83
N LEU A 18 8.55 -0.80 14.33
CA LEU A 18 7.30 -0.72 13.57
C LEU A 18 6.95 0.74 13.20
N LYS A 19 7.17 1.69 14.10
CA LYS A 19 6.93 3.12 13.82
C LYS A 19 7.82 3.66 12.70
N GLN A 20 9.09 3.22 12.64
CA GLN A 20 10.02 3.60 11.57
C GLN A 20 9.71 2.93 10.23
N GLN A 21 9.20 1.70 10.22
CA GLN A 21 8.74 1.07 8.99
C GLN A 21 7.49 1.77 8.43
N ASN A 22 6.58 2.20 9.30
CA ASN A 22 5.37 2.92 8.89
C ASN A 22 5.67 4.34 8.39
N SER A 23 6.74 5.00 8.84
CA SER A 23 7.16 6.28 8.28
C SER A 23 7.75 6.16 6.87
N LYS A 24 8.39 5.03 6.52
CA LYS A 24 8.83 4.77 5.14
C LYS A 24 7.67 4.59 4.16
N LYS A 25 6.51 4.09 4.64
CA LYS A 25 5.26 4.02 3.85
C LYS A 25 4.50 5.34 3.77
N LYS A 26 4.83 6.34 4.60
CA LYS A 26 4.23 7.69 4.54
C LYS A 26 4.72 8.50 3.34
N ASN A 27 5.80 8.09 2.67
CA ASN A 27 6.24 8.66 1.40
C ASN A 27 5.38 8.20 0.20
N ARG A 28 4.07 8.00 0.39
CA ARG A 28 3.09 8.17 -0.69
C ARG A 28 2.65 9.65 -0.75
N GLY A 29 3.61 10.54 -0.46
CA GLY A 29 3.44 11.98 -0.31
C GLY A 29 3.40 12.69 -1.65
N ASP A 30 3.94 12.07 -2.70
CA ASP A 30 3.66 12.49 -4.05
C ASP A 30 2.36 11.80 -4.44
N LYS A 31 1.24 12.45 -4.11
CA LYS A 31 0.01 12.26 -4.87
C LYS A 31 0.37 12.68 -6.28
N GLU A 32 0.88 11.73 -7.07
CA GLU A 32 0.90 11.87 -8.52
C GLU A 32 -0.48 12.41 -8.89
N HIS A 33 -0.51 13.54 -9.57
CA HIS A 33 -1.75 14.09 -10.11
C HIS A 33 -2.18 13.17 -11.25
N LEU A 34 -2.60 11.95 -10.91
CA LEU A 34 -3.18 11.00 -11.83
C LEU A 34 -4.38 11.70 -12.42
N SER A 35 -4.25 12.04 -13.69
CA SER A 35 -5.34 12.56 -14.47
C SER A 35 -6.40 11.46 -14.60
N PHE A 36 -7.61 11.86 -14.97
CA PHE A 36 -8.68 10.91 -15.26
C PHE A 36 -8.25 9.85 -16.29
N TYR A 37 -7.40 10.23 -17.25
CA TYR A 37 -6.87 9.33 -18.26
C TYR A 37 -5.92 8.28 -17.68
N ASP A 38 -5.05 8.65 -16.74
CA ASP A 38 -4.10 7.72 -16.11
C ASP A 38 -4.84 6.64 -15.32
N ILE A 39 -5.93 7.02 -14.65
CA ILE A 39 -6.81 6.07 -13.94
C ILE A 39 -7.47 5.10 -14.93
N ILE A 40 -8.00 5.61 -16.04
CA ILE A 40 -8.62 4.78 -17.08
C ILE A 40 -7.62 3.81 -17.67
N GLU A 41 -6.39 4.26 -17.94
CA GLU A 41 -5.31 3.41 -18.45
C GLU A 41 -4.89 2.33 -17.46
N LEU A 42 -4.73 2.67 -16.19
CA LEU A 42 -4.40 1.71 -15.13
C LEU A 42 -5.50 0.65 -14.93
N MET A 43 -6.77 1.02 -15.11
CA MET A 43 -7.91 0.11 -15.01
C MET A 43 -8.20 -0.66 -16.31
N LYS A 44 -7.40 -0.48 -17.38
CA LYS A 44 -7.51 -1.35 -18.56
C LYS A 44 -6.98 -2.73 -18.19
N HIS A 45 -7.81 -3.74 -18.43
CA HIS A 45 -7.41 -5.13 -18.31
C HIS A 45 -7.22 -5.70 -19.71
N ASP A 46 -6.02 -6.19 -20.04
CA ASP A 46 -5.74 -6.82 -21.35
C ASP A 46 -6.64 -8.05 -21.61
N SER A 47 -7.11 -8.67 -20.53
CA SER A 47 -8.00 -9.82 -20.55
C SER A 47 -9.44 -9.49 -20.90
N TYR A 48 -9.85 -8.21 -20.87
CA TYR A 48 -11.24 -7.83 -21.10
C TYR A 48 -11.39 -6.70 -22.13
N TYR A 49 -12.37 -6.80 -23.01
CA TYR A 49 -12.69 -5.77 -24.01
C TYR A 49 -14.20 -5.48 -24.05
N ARG A 50 -14.58 -4.32 -24.60
CA ARG A 50 -15.99 -3.98 -24.82
C ARG A 50 -16.44 -4.46 -26.19
N HIS A 51 -17.49 -5.26 -26.24
CA HIS A 51 -18.17 -5.67 -27.48
C HIS A 51 -19.66 -5.32 -27.39
N ARG A 52 -20.15 -4.48 -28.34
CA ARG A 52 -21.55 -4.02 -28.38
C ARG A 52 -22.03 -3.48 -27.01
N GLY A 53 -21.18 -2.73 -26.31
CA GLY A 53 -21.47 -2.14 -24.99
C GLY A 53 -21.26 -3.08 -23.80
N ALA A 54 -21.18 -4.41 -24.00
CA ALA A 54 -20.93 -5.38 -22.94
C ALA A 54 -19.43 -5.63 -22.73
N ILE A 55 -19.02 -5.93 -21.50
CA ILE A 55 -17.64 -6.35 -21.18
C ILE A 55 -17.52 -7.85 -21.47
N ARG A 56 -16.49 -8.23 -22.22
CA ARG A 56 -16.16 -9.63 -22.56
C ARG A 56 -14.71 -9.92 -22.21
N GLN A 57 -14.40 -11.17 -21.97
CA GLN A 57 -13.02 -11.64 -21.91
C GLN A 57 -12.51 -11.91 -23.32
N LYS A 58 -11.22 -11.64 -23.55
CA LYS A 58 -10.52 -12.01 -24.79
C LYS A 58 -10.46 -13.53 -24.94
#